data_AF-A0A959CYQ7-F1
#
_entry.id   AF-A0A959CYQ7-F1
#
_cell.length_a   1.000
_cell.length_b   1.000
_cell.length_c   1.000
_cell.angle_alpha   90.00
_cell.angle_beta   90.00
_cell.angle_gamma   90.00
#
_symmetry.space_group_name_H-M   'P 1'
#
loop_
_entity.id
_entity.type
_entity.pdbx_description
1 polymer ?
#
loop_
_entity_poly.entity_id
_entity_poly.type
_entity_poly.pdbx_seq_one_letter_code
_entity_poly.pdbx_strand_id
1 'polypeptide(L)'
;HDRYFMDKIVEHLFVFEGNGHIRDFNGDYSDYREIQKEREREQRREERAEQQKEREKQQAQQQKTGGLSQEERKELKRLERQILKLEERKNEITEQFNSTGLSPEQITDLSKELAAVKEELEEKEGRWMELAELA
;
A
#
# COMPACT_ATOMS: atom_id res chain seq x y z
N HIS A 1 27.29 -22.44 -39.94
CA HIS A 1 26.53 -23.01 -41.06
C HIS A 1 26.98 -24.45 -41.24
N ASP A 2 26.01 -25.35 -41.42
CA ASP A 2 26.09 -26.81 -41.31
C ASP A 2 26.56 -27.37 -39.93
N ARG A 3 25.61 -27.46 -39.01
CA ARG A 3 25.80 -28.00 -37.66
C ARG A 3 26.19 -29.48 -37.68
N TYR A 4 25.60 -30.25 -38.59
CA TYR A 4 25.86 -31.69 -38.71
C TYR A 4 27.26 -31.99 -39.23
N PHE A 5 27.86 -31.04 -39.95
CA PHE A 5 29.27 -31.09 -40.35
C PHE A 5 30.21 -30.80 -39.18
N MET A 6 29.91 -29.76 -38.40
CA MET A 6 30.71 -29.39 -37.21
C MET A 6 30.69 -30.49 -36.14
N ASP A 7 29.52 -31.09 -35.88
CA ASP A 7 29.40 -32.17 -34.89
C ASP A 7 30.18 -33.45 -35.28
N LYS A 8 30.54 -33.63 -36.56
CA LYS A 8 31.29 -34.80 -37.04
C LYS A 8 32.81 -34.60 -37.12
N ILE A 9 33.29 -33.35 -37.01
CA ILE A 9 34.70 -33.00 -37.28
C ILE A 9 35.34 -32.26 -36.10
N VAL A 10 34.54 -31.57 -35.29
CA VAL A 10 35.04 -30.76 -34.18
C VAL A 10 34.98 -31.57 -32.89
N GLU A 11 36.16 -31.84 -32.34
CA GLU A 11 36.33 -32.50 -31.03
C GLU A 11 36.59 -31.49 -29.89
N HIS A 12 36.90 -30.24 -30.24
CA HIS A 12 37.34 -29.20 -29.32
C HIS A 12 36.90 -27.81 -29.78
N LEU A 13 36.22 -27.06 -28.91
CA LEU A 13 35.66 -25.75 -29.22
C LEU A 13 36.22 -24.68 -28.29
N PHE A 14 36.85 -23.66 -28.87
CA PHE A 14 37.22 -22.44 -28.16
C PHE A 14 36.09 -21.42 -28.24
N VAL A 15 35.52 -21.11 -27.08
CA VAL A 15 34.36 -20.23 -26.94
C VAL A 15 34.80 -18.88 -26.38
N PHE A 16 34.51 -17.81 -27.12
CA PHE A 16 34.76 -16.45 -26.67
C PHE A 16 33.54 -15.94 -25.91
N GLU A 17 33.63 -15.84 -24.58
CA GLU A 17 32.54 -15.34 -23.72
C GLU A 17 32.57 -13.80 -23.56
N GLY A 18 33.49 -13.10 -24.26
CA GLY A 18 33.70 -11.65 -24.16
C GLY A 18 34.68 -11.26 -23.05
N ASN A 19 35.05 -9.97 -22.96
CA ASN A 19 36.01 -9.44 -21.97
C ASN A 19 37.36 -10.21 -21.88
N GLY A 20 37.85 -10.74 -23.00
CA GLY A 20 39.11 -11.49 -23.06
C GLY A 20 39.07 -12.90 -22.45
N HIS A 21 37.90 -13.41 -22.06
CA HIS A 21 37.74 -14.75 -21.53
C HIS A 21 37.49 -15.74 -22.66
N ILE A 22 38.40 -16.70 -22.80
CA ILE A 22 38.27 -17.84 -23.70
C ILE A 22 38.02 -19.05 -22.84
N ARG A 23 36.89 -19.71 -23.09
CA ARG A 23 36.56 -20.95 -22.42
C ARG A 23 36.79 -22.11 -23.35
N ASP A 24 37.43 -23.13 -22.79
CA ASP A 24 37.67 -24.38 -23.49
C ASP A 24 36.48 -25.33 -23.28
N PHE A 25 36.04 -25.98 -24.35
CA PHE A 25 34.94 -26.94 -24.32
C PHE A 25 35.30 -28.18 -25.14
N ASN A 26 35.45 -29.30 -24.44
CA ASN A 26 35.70 -30.61 -25.04
C ASN A 26 34.37 -31.28 -25.34
N GLY A 27 33.93 -31.24 -26.58
CA GLY A 27 32.65 -31.78 -27.01
C GLY A 27 32.22 -31.21 -28.36
N ASP A 28 31.12 -31.73 -28.88
CA ASP A 28 30.57 -31.26 -30.14
C ASP A 28 29.85 -29.90 -29.97
N TYR A 29 29.50 -29.28 -31.10
CA TYR A 29 28.83 -27.99 -31.09
C TYR A 29 27.38 -28.09 -30.55
N SER A 30 26.77 -29.27 -30.69
CA SER A 30 25.41 -29.53 -30.25
C SER A 30 25.27 -29.49 -28.73
N ASP A 31 26.18 -30.14 -28.02
CA ASP A 31 26.25 -30.19 -26.57
C ASP A 31 26.50 -28.80 -25.98
N TYR A 32 27.46 -28.07 -26.56
CA TYR A 32 27.74 -26.69 -26.14
C TYR A 32 26.49 -25.80 -26.24
N ARG A 33 25.72 -25.94 -27.33
CA ARG A 33 24.50 -25.14 -27.54
C ARG A 33 23.41 -25.48 -26.53
N GLU A 34 23.29 -26.73 -26.12
CA GLU A 34 22.34 -27.15 -25.09
C GLU A 34 22.70 -26.54 -23.73
N ILE A 35 23.97 -26.61 -23.35
CA ILE A 35 24.48 -26.00 -22.11
C ILE A 35 24.28 -24.48 -22.11
N GLN A 36 24.49 -23.80 -23.24
CA GLN A 36 24.22 -22.36 -23.36
C GLN A 36 22.74 -22.03 -23.14
N LYS A 37 21.83 -22.84 -23.70
CA LYS A 37 20.39 -22.65 -23.48
C LYS A 37 19.98 -22.91 -22.04
N GLU A 38 20.58 -23.91 -21.39
CA GLU A 38 20.30 -24.21 -19.99
C GLU A 38 20.77 -23.06 -19.09
N ARG A 39 21.97 -22.52 -19.33
CA ARG A 39 22.47 -21.32 -18.66
C ARG A 39 21.58 -20.10 -18.85
N GLU A 40 21.13 -19.84 -20.08
CA GLU A 40 20.21 -18.72 -20.35
C GLU A 40 18.88 -18.90 -19.60
N ARG A 41 18.37 -20.15 -19.50
CA ARG A 41 17.16 -20.45 -18.74
C ARG A 41 17.35 -20.26 -17.24
N GLU A 42 18.51 -20.65 -16.71
CA GLU A 42 18.86 -20.47 -15.30
C GLU A 42 18.98 -18.99 -14.95
N GLN A 43 19.71 -18.20 -15.76
CA GLN A 43 19.79 -16.75 -15.60
C GLN A 43 18.42 -16.07 -15.63
N ARG A 44 17.56 -16.42 -16.60
CA ARG A 44 16.17 -15.90 -16.65
C ARG A 44 15.35 -16.30 -15.43
N ARG A 45 15.63 -17.46 -14.82
CA ARG A 45 14.94 -17.92 -13.61
C ARG A 45 15.42 -17.15 -12.39
N GLU A 46 16.71 -16.88 -12.28
CA GLU A 46 17.31 -16.04 -11.24
C GLU A 46 16.80 -14.60 -11.31
N GLU A 47 16.81 -13.99 -12.51
CA GLU A 47 16.25 -12.65 -12.74
C GLU A 47 14.78 -12.55 -12.33
N ARG A 48 13.97 -13.56 -12.68
CA ARG A 48 12.55 -13.62 -12.27
C ARG A 48 12.40 -13.77 -10.76
N ALA A 49 13.24 -14.58 -10.11
CA ALA A 49 13.20 -14.77 -8.66
C ALA A 49 13.63 -13.49 -7.92
N GLU A 50 14.59 -12.75 -8.45
CA GLU A 50 15.04 -11.47 -7.90
C GLU A 50 13.96 -10.39 -8.07
N GLN A 51 13.36 -10.28 -9.26
CA GLN A 51 12.21 -9.40 -9.49
C GLN A 51 11.01 -9.75 -8.60
N GLN A 52 10.76 -11.03 -8.35
CA GLN A 52 9.69 -11.45 -7.43
C GLN A 52 10.01 -11.04 -5.99
N LYS A 53 11.24 -11.28 -5.50
CA LYS A 53 11.67 -10.83 -4.16
C LYS A 53 11.60 -9.32 -4.00
N GLU A 54 11.93 -8.56 -5.03
CA GLU A 54 11.85 -7.10 -5.01
C GLU A 54 10.39 -6.62 -4.93
N ARG A 55 9.49 -7.25 -5.71
CA ARG A 55 8.04 -6.98 -5.63
C ARG A 55 7.46 -7.32 -4.25
N GLU A 56 7.85 -8.45 -3.67
CA GLU A 56 7.42 -8.86 -2.32
C GLU A 56 7.91 -7.86 -1.25
N LYS A 57 9.16 -7.37 -1.35
CA LYS A 57 9.68 -6.32 -0.47
C LYS A 57 8.90 -5.00 -0.63
N GLN A 58 8.60 -4.59 -1.85
CA GLN A 58 7.83 -3.37 -2.12
C GLN A 58 6.40 -3.46 -1.57
N GLN A 59 5.73 -4.62 -1.72
CA GLN A 59 4.40 -4.85 -1.15
C GLN A 59 4.41 -4.85 0.39
N ALA A 60 5.41 -5.50 1.01
CA ALA A 60 5.57 -5.48 2.45
C ALA A 60 5.87 -4.07 2.99
N GLN A 61 6.54 -3.22 2.21
CA GLN A 61 6.81 -1.83 2.57
C GLN A 61 5.55 -0.95 2.44
N GLN A 62 4.69 -1.18 1.44
CA GLN A 62 3.39 -0.51 1.33
C GLN A 62 2.41 -0.90 2.45
N GLN A 63 2.47 -2.14 2.93
CA GLN A 63 1.67 -2.57 4.10
C GLN A 63 2.20 -1.98 5.41
N LYS A 64 3.50 -1.64 5.48
CA LYS A 64 4.12 -0.99 6.65
C LYS A 64 3.95 0.52 6.70
N THR A 65 3.70 1.17 5.56
CA THR A 65 3.19 2.54 5.53
C THR A 65 1.70 2.51 5.86
N GLY A 66 1.37 2.12 7.09
CA GLY A 66 0.03 2.16 7.66
C GLY A 66 -0.40 3.61 7.87
N GLY A 67 -0.68 4.30 6.77
CA GLY A 67 -1.47 5.52 6.80
C GLY A 67 -2.93 5.16 6.64
N LEU A 68 -3.80 5.99 7.21
CA LEU A 68 -5.26 5.87 7.08
C LEU A 68 -5.69 5.40 5.68
N SER A 69 -6.47 4.32 5.64
CA SER A 69 -7.20 3.86 4.47
C SER A 69 -7.99 5.01 3.86
N GLN A 70 -8.23 4.95 2.56
CA GLN A 70 -9.05 5.98 1.89
C GLN A 70 -10.44 6.12 2.52
N GLU A 71 -10.96 5.06 3.12
CA GLU A 71 -12.23 5.05 3.83
C GLU A 71 -12.12 5.80 5.16
N GLU A 72 -11.08 5.54 5.95
CA GLU A 72 -10.81 6.21 7.22
C GLU A 72 -10.56 7.72 7.02
N ARG A 73 -9.85 8.11 5.94
CA ARG A 73 -9.70 9.53 5.57
C ARG A 73 -11.02 10.21 5.20
N LYS A 74 -11.98 9.46 4.63
CA LYS A 74 -13.33 9.99 4.34
C LYS A 74 -14.17 10.07 5.61
N GLU A 75 -14.03 9.10 6.51
CA GLU A 75 -14.67 9.09 7.83
C GLU A 75 -14.21 10.29 8.65
N LEU A 76 -12.90 10.56 8.72
CA LEU A 76 -12.33 11.70 9.43
C LEU A 76 -12.91 13.04 8.95
N LYS A 77 -12.95 13.26 7.62
CA LYS A 77 -13.59 14.46 7.03
C LYS A 77 -15.09 14.55 7.30
N ARG A 78 -15.78 13.42 7.42
CA ARG A 78 -17.21 13.38 7.75
C ARG A 78 -17.42 13.74 9.22
N LEU A 79 -16.61 13.19 10.11
CA LEU A 79 -16.63 13.48 11.55
C LEU A 79 -16.34 14.95 11.82
N GLU A 80 -15.33 15.56 11.18
CA GLU A 80 -15.06 17.00 11.30
C GLU A 80 -16.30 17.85 10.98
N ARG A 81 -16.99 17.54 9.88
CA ARG A 81 -18.22 18.26 9.50
C ARG A 81 -19.37 18.03 10.48
N GLN A 82 -19.42 16.87 11.11
CA GLN A 82 -20.47 16.55 12.09
C GLN A 82 -20.19 17.23 13.43
N ILE A 83 -18.94 17.23 13.89
CA ILE A 83 -18.49 17.91 15.11
C ILE A 83 -18.78 19.41 14.99
N LEU A 84 -18.38 20.06 13.89
CA LEU A 84 -18.67 21.47 13.66
C LEU A 84 -20.17 21.80 13.74
N LYS A 85 -21.03 20.95 13.15
CA LYS A 85 -22.50 21.14 13.23
C LYS A 85 -23.04 20.97 14.64
N LEU A 86 -22.51 20.01 15.41
CA LEU A 86 -22.91 19.79 16.80
C LEU A 86 -22.44 20.94 17.69
N GLU A 87 -21.24 21.49 17.45
CA GLU A 87 -20.74 22.68 18.13
C GLU A 87 -21.60 23.92 17.83
N GLU A 88 -21.95 24.14 16.56
CA GLU A 88 -22.89 25.19 16.16
C GLU A 88 -24.23 25.01 16.88
N ARG A 89 -24.79 23.80 16.87
CA ARG A 89 -26.06 23.50 17.57
C ARG A 89 -25.97 23.74 19.08
N LYS A 90 -24.86 23.34 19.72
CA LYS A 90 -24.60 23.60 21.14
C LYS A 90 -24.58 25.10 21.43
N ASN A 91 -23.94 25.88 20.56
CA ASN A 91 -23.87 27.33 20.69
C ASN A 91 -25.24 27.99 20.50
N GLU A 92 -26.02 27.56 19.50
CA GLU A 92 -27.41 28.02 19.30
C GLU A 92 -28.27 27.77 20.54
N ILE A 93 -28.20 26.57 21.13
CA ILE A 93 -28.97 26.24 22.33
C ILE A 93 -28.51 27.10 23.51
N THR A 94 -27.19 27.31 23.65
CA THR A 94 -26.62 28.18 24.70
C THR A 94 -27.08 29.64 24.52
N GLU A 95 -27.17 30.13 23.29
CA GLU A 95 -27.66 31.47 22.98
C GLU A 95 -29.15 31.60 23.27
N GLN A 96 -29.95 30.57 22.96
CA GLN A 96 -31.36 30.51 23.35
C GLN A 96 -31.53 30.58 24.87
N PHE A 97 -30.69 29.89 25.65
CA PHE A 97 -30.69 30.00 27.11
C PHE A 97 -30.37 31.41 27.63
N ASN A 98 -29.56 32.19 26.90
CA ASN A 98 -29.24 33.58 27.26
C ASN A 98 -30.36 34.56 26.88
N SER A 99 -31.27 34.16 25.98
CA SER A 99 -32.40 35.00 25.57
C SER A 99 -33.52 35.01 26.62
N THR A 100 -33.99 36.19 26.98
CA THR A 100 -35.10 36.38 27.93
C THR A 100 -36.44 36.13 27.24
N GLY A 101 -37.04 34.96 27.48
CA GLY A 101 -38.36 34.62 26.92
C GLY A 101 -38.76 33.14 26.93
N LEU A 102 -37.95 32.27 27.52
CA LEU A 102 -38.20 30.82 27.52
C LEU A 102 -39.25 30.40 28.55
N SER A 103 -40.16 29.51 28.16
CA SER A 103 -41.07 28.84 29.09
C SER A 103 -40.35 27.75 29.90
N PRO A 104 -40.87 27.35 31.07
CA PRO A 104 -40.30 26.24 31.86
C PRO A 104 -40.19 24.92 31.07
N GLU A 105 -41.14 24.64 30.18
CA GLU A 105 -41.14 23.45 29.32
C GLU A 105 -40.02 23.52 28.27
N GLN A 106 -39.86 24.67 27.61
CA GLN A 106 -38.78 24.90 26.63
C GLN A 106 -37.39 24.80 27.26
N ILE A 107 -37.22 25.27 28.50
CA ILE A 107 -35.99 25.12 29.27
C ILE A 107 -35.67 23.65 29.50
N THR A 108 -36.67 22.82 29.84
CA THR A 108 -36.45 21.38 30.05
C THR A 108 -36.10 20.64 28.76
N ASP A 109 -36.73 21.00 27.64
CA ASP A 109 -36.46 20.37 26.35
C ASP A 109 -35.10 20.78 25.79
N LEU A 110 -34.75 22.07 25.85
CA LEU A 110 -33.41 22.55 25.45
C LEU A 110 -32.30 21.97 26.32
N SER A 111 -32.56 21.73 27.61
CA SER A 111 -31.58 21.10 28.51
C SER A 111 -31.33 19.64 28.13
N LYS A 112 -32.40 18.89 27.78
CA LYS A 112 -32.27 17.52 27.26
C LYS A 112 -31.54 17.49 25.92
N GLU A 113 -31.88 18.41 25.01
CA GLU A 113 -31.23 18.52 23.71
C GLU A 113 -29.74 18.87 23.87
N LEU A 114 -29.42 19.81 24.76
CA LEU A 114 -28.03 20.17 25.06
C LEU A 114 -27.25 18.97 25.62
N ALA A 115 -27.86 18.15 26.48
CA ALA A 115 -27.23 16.94 27.00
C ALA A 115 -26.96 15.93 25.88
N ALA A 116 -27.94 15.67 25.01
CA ALA A 116 -27.79 14.75 23.88
C ALA A 116 -26.73 15.24 22.88
N VAL A 117 -26.71 16.53 22.55
CA VAL A 117 -25.72 17.12 21.64
C VAL A 117 -24.31 17.02 22.22
N LYS A 118 -24.14 17.19 23.54
CA LYS A 118 -22.84 17.02 24.21
C LYS A 118 -22.36 15.58 24.17
N GLU A 119 -23.25 14.63 24.47
CA GLU A 119 -22.93 13.20 24.43
C GLU A 119 -22.53 12.74 23.01
N GLU A 120 -23.29 13.16 21.99
CA GLU A 120 -22.98 12.85 20.59
C GLU A 120 -21.66 13.51 20.12
N LEU A 121 -21.35 14.69 20.65
CA LEU A 121 -20.11 15.39 20.35
C LEU A 121 -18.91 14.67 20.97
N GLU A 122 -18.99 14.26 22.24
CA GLU A 122 -17.95 13.48 22.91
C GLU A 122 -17.68 12.13 22.19
N GLU A 123 -18.72 11.42 21.75
CA GLU A 123 -18.58 10.16 21.00
C GLU A 123 -17.84 10.37 19.66
N LYS A 124 -18.23 11.41 18.92
CA LYS A 124 -17.63 11.72 17.61
C LYS A 124 -16.23 12.27 17.73
N GLU A 125 -15.94 13.08 18.75
CA GLU A 125 -14.59 13.55 19.07
C GLU A 125 -13.68 12.38 19.46
N GLY A 126 -14.17 11.45 20.28
CA GLY A 126 -13.44 10.23 20.62
C GLY A 126 -13.07 9.42 19.38
N ARG A 127 -14.05 9.16 18.50
CA ARG A 127 -13.81 8.45 17.23
C ARG A 127 -12.87 9.21 16.30
N TRP A 128 -12.98 10.53 16.24
CA TRP A 128 -12.10 11.36 15.45
C TRP A 128 -10.65 11.31 15.98
N MET A 129 -10.46 11.34 17.30
CA MET A 129 -9.14 11.20 17.93
C MET A 129 -8.50 9.85 17.62
N GLU A 130 -9.25 8.75 17.73
CA GLU A 130 -8.74 7.41 17.35
C GLU A 130 -8.23 7.37 15.91
N LEU A 131 -9.01 7.93 14.98
CA LEU A 131 -8.62 7.99 13.57
C LEU A 131 -7.46 8.96 13.33
N ALA A 132 -7.36 10.04 14.12
CA ALA A 132 -6.25 10.99 14.04
C ALA A 132 -4.93 10.39 14.58
N GLU A 133 -4.97 9.50 15.58
CA GLU A 133 -3.79 8.78 16.06
C GLU A 133 -3.29 7.73 15.05
N LEU A 134 -4.18 7.19 14.21
CA LEU A 134 -3.84 6.27 13.12
C LEU A 134 -3.35 6.99 11.84
N ALA A 135 -3.44 8.33 11.80
CA ALA A 135 -3.08 9.18 10.66
C ALA A 135 -1.58 9.41 10.51
#